data_AF-A0A7S2M4J5-F1
#
_entry.id   AF-A0A7S2M4J5-F1
#
_cell.length_a   1.000
_cell.length_b   1.000
_cell.length_c   1.000
_cell.angle_alpha   90.00
_cell.angle_beta   90.00
_cell.angle_gamma   90.00
#
_symmetry.space_group_name_H-M   'P 1'
#
loop_
_entity.id
_entity.type
_entity.pdbx_description
1 polymer ?
#
loop_
_entity_poly.entity_id
_entity_poly.type
_entity_poly.pdbx_seq_one_letter_code
_entity_poly.pdbx_strand_id
1 'polypeptide(L)'
;MSTSSTFIGSLDVDNVTTSLLDEKSKLPLIISPRLDDSLEFLCHWLVANRPWVDEQILNYGAVLIRGFQVNDAPEFECAIQSLQPSLSDSYRGTSPRSVFAGTKYTFSAADAPVNYPIAQHCEMSFLQSPPKQLYFGCLQESRTVGGETALCDFRSVAEQLDGSLRKKFESKK
;
A
#
# COMPACT_ATOMS: atom_id res chain seq x y z
N MET A 1 15.67 -22.31 -21.69
CA MET A 1 15.52 -21.02 -22.40
C MET A 1 15.24 -19.97 -21.35
N SER A 2 16.13 -18.98 -21.29
CA SER A 2 16.26 -17.98 -20.22
C SER A 2 15.08 -17.02 -20.20
N THR A 3 14.44 -16.85 -19.04
CA THR A 3 13.51 -15.75 -18.79
C THR A 3 14.33 -14.53 -18.37
N SER A 4 14.31 -13.53 -19.24
CA SER A 4 15.03 -12.26 -19.13
C SER A 4 14.48 -11.45 -17.95
N SER A 5 15.26 -11.35 -16.88
CA SER A 5 15.06 -10.34 -15.83
C SER A 5 15.27 -8.96 -16.44
N THR A 6 14.21 -8.16 -16.51
CA THR A 6 14.30 -6.78 -17.01
C THR A 6 14.80 -5.92 -15.86
N PHE A 7 16.10 -5.66 -15.87
CA PHE A 7 16.77 -4.73 -14.96
C PHE A 7 16.41 -3.30 -15.39
N ILE A 8 15.63 -2.59 -14.59
CA ILE A 8 15.41 -1.14 -14.75
C ILE A 8 16.30 -0.46 -13.71
N GLY A 9 17.40 0.13 -14.20
CA GLY A 9 18.45 0.69 -13.35
C GLY A 9 18.15 2.09 -12.80
N SER A 10 18.63 2.33 -11.58
CA SER A 10 19.28 3.56 -11.13
C SER A 10 19.97 3.23 -9.80
N LEU A 11 21.19 3.72 -9.61
CA LEU A 11 22.06 3.44 -8.46
C LEU A 11 21.36 3.73 -7.11
N ASP A 12 21.56 2.84 -6.12
CA ASP A 12 21.02 2.76 -4.74
C ASP A 12 19.65 2.06 -4.47
N VAL A 13 19.10 1.35 -5.47
CA VAL A 13 18.08 0.27 -5.28
C VAL A 13 18.75 -1.10 -5.01
N ASP A 14 20.09 -1.16 -5.02
CA ASP A 14 20.87 -2.41 -5.11
C ASP A 14 20.70 -3.38 -3.93
N ASN A 15 20.24 -2.90 -2.78
CA ASN A 15 20.06 -3.72 -1.58
C ASN A 15 18.64 -4.27 -1.39
N VAL A 16 17.74 -3.96 -2.33
CA VAL A 16 16.40 -4.57 -2.41
C VAL A 16 16.23 -5.29 -3.75
N THR A 17 15.16 -6.05 -3.86
CA THR A 17 14.70 -6.67 -5.09
C THR A 17 13.26 -6.25 -5.35
N THR A 18 12.90 -6.17 -6.63
CA THR A 18 11.53 -5.85 -7.05
C THR A 18 10.91 -6.99 -7.84
N SER A 19 9.65 -7.28 -7.59
CA SER A 19 8.87 -8.28 -8.34
C SER A 19 7.39 -7.90 -8.42
N LEU A 20 6.60 -8.72 -9.12
CA LEU A 20 5.15 -8.59 -9.19
C LEU A 20 4.50 -9.83 -8.59
N LEU A 21 3.25 -9.72 -8.11
CA LEU A 21 2.49 -10.88 -7.64
C LEU A 21 2.10 -11.83 -8.80
N ASP A 22 1.83 -11.28 -9.98
CA ASP A 22 1.42 -12.02 -11.17
C ASP A 22 1.98 -11.30 -12.42
N GLU A 23 2.27 -12.04 -13.49
CA GLU A 23 2.79 -11.47 -14.74
C GLU A 23 1.73 -10.63 -15.49
N LYS A 24 0.43 -10.89 -15.22
CA LYS A 24 -0.68 -10.16 -15.87
C LYS A 24 -1.09 -8.89 -15.13
N SER A 25 -0.76 -8.77 -13.84
CA SER A 25 -1.08 -7.60 -13.02
C SER A 25 0.19 -6.87 -12.62
N LYS A 26 0.28 -5.58 -12.95
CA LYS A 26 1.36 -4.72 -12.46
C LYS A 26 1.15 -4.28 -11.00
N LEU A 27 -0.03 -4.47 -10.43
CA LEU A 27 -0.38 -4.03 -9.07
C LEU A 27 -0.40 -5.22 -8.09
N PRO A 28 0.30 -5.16 -6.93
CA PRO A 28 1.30 -4.16 -6.53
C PRO A 28 2.72 -4.49 -7.01
N LEU A 29 3.60 -3.48 -7.03
CA LEU A 29 5.04 -3.71 -7.05
C LEU A 29 5.47 -4.24 -5.69
N ILE A 30 6.20 -5.35 -5.65
CA ILE A 30 6.74 -5.91 -4.43
C ILE A 30 8.19 -5.42 -4.27
N ILE A 31 8.54 -4.93 -3.07
CA ILE A 31 9.91 -4.61 -2.67
C ILE A 31 10.30 -5.56 -1.54
N SER A 32 11.40 -6.29 -1.71
CA SER A 32 11.91 -7.26 -0.74
C SER A 32 13.39 -7.04 -0.44
N PRO A 33 13.89 -7.38 0.77
CA PRO A 33 15.31 -7.25 1.07
C PRO A 33 16.15 -8.19 0.20
N ARG A 34 17.37 -7.78 -0.15
CA ARG A 34 18.35 -8.65 -0.83
C ARG A 34 19.25 -9.37 0.16
N LEU A 35 19.76 -8.65 1.16
CA LEU A 35 20.77 -9.13 2.10
C LEU A 35 20.40 -8.82 3.55
N ASP A 36 20.04 -7.57 3.82
CA ASP A 36 19.65 -7.09 5.15
C ASP A 36 18.14 -6.90 5.19
N ASP A 37 17.47 -7.64 6.06
CA ASP A 37 16.03 -7.61 6.29
C ASP A 37 15.65 -6.85 7.56
N SER A 38 16.61 -6.25 8.26
CA SER A 38 16.37 -5.56 9.52
C SER A 38 15.48 -4.32 9.35
N LEU A 39 14.76 -3.97 10.43
CA LEU A 39 14.01 -2.71 10.52
C LEU A 39 14.93 -1.50 10.32
N GLU A 40 16.14 -1.52 10.90
CA GLU A 40 17.09 -0.41 10.79
C GLU A 40 17.46 -0.15 9.33
N PHE A 41 17.81 -1.20 8.59
CA PHE A 41 18.06 -1.11 7.15
C PHE A 41 16.84 -0.59 6.40
N LEU A 42 15.64 -1.14 6.66
CA LEU A 42 14.42 -0.70 6.00
C LEU A 42 14.16 0.80 6.21
N CYS A 43 14.26 1.29 7.45
CA CYS A 43 14.05 2.70 7.77
C CYS A 43 15.06 3.60 7.05
N HIS A 44 16.36 3.28 7.11
CA HIS A 44 17.38 4.04 6.40
C HIS A 44 17.16 4.03 4.88
N TRP A 45 16.81 2.86 4.33
CA TRP A 45 16.56 2.71 2.90
C TRP A 45 15.34 3.51 2.44
N LEU A 46 14.23 3.50 3.21
CA LEU A 46 13.02 4.26 2.90
C LEU A 46 13.25 5.77 2.95
N VAL A 47 14.08 6.26 3.88
CA VAL A 47 14.47 7.68 3.93
C VAL A 47 15.26 8.05 2.67
N ALA A 48 16.28 7.26 2.33
CA ALA A 48 17.16 7.53 1.19
C ALA A 48 16.44 7.42 -0.16
N ASN A 49 15.47 6.51 -0.28
CA ASN A 49 14.80 6.18 -1.55
C ASN A 49 13.35 6.67 -1.63
N ARG A 50 12.92 7.55 -0.72
CA ARG A 50 11.54 8.06 -0.70
C ARG A 50 11.03 8.56 -2.06
N PRO A 51 11.75 9.41 -2.81
CA PRO A 51 11.26 9.88 -4.11
C PRO A 51 11.00 8.73 -5.10
N TRP A 52 11.87 7.71 -5.07
CA TRP A 52 11.72 6.53 -5.91
C TRP A 52 10.50 5.69 -5.48
N VAL A 53 10.30 5.49 -4.18
CA VAL A 53 9.11 4.76 -3.67
C VAL A 53 7.83 5.49 -4.01
N ASP A 54 7.79 6.82 -3.85
CA ASP A 54 6.63 7.65 -4.22
C ASP A 54 6.34 7.55 -5.72
N GLU A 55 7.37 7.57 -6.56
CA GLU A 55 7.23 7.34 -8.01
C GLU A 55 6.66 5.94 -8.31
N GLN A 56 7.12 4.90 -7.61
CA GLN A 56 6.60 3.54 -7.79
C GLN A 56 5.13 3.44 -7.36
N ILE A 57 4.72 4.11 -6.29
CA ILE A 57 3.31 4.18 -5.89
C ILE A 57 2.46 4.80 -7.01
N LEU A 58 2.92 5.88 -7.65
CA LEU A 58 2.20 6.50 -8.76
C LEU A 58 2.14 5.60 -10.00
N ASN A 59 3.25 4.93 -10.34
CA ASN A 59 3.34 4.06 -11.52
C ASN A 59 2.46 2.82 -11.36
N TYR A 60 2.61 2.12 -10.23
CA TYR A 60 1.99 0.81 -10.02
C TYR A 60 0.61 0.89 -9.34
N GLY A 61 0.30 2.00 -8.66
CA GLY A 61 -0.94 2.19 -7.90
C GLY A 61 -0.84 1.75 -6.43
N ALA A 62 0.00 0.75 -6.14
CA ALA A 62 0.41 0.40 -4.78
C ALA A 62 1.76 -0.34 -4.78
N VAL A 63 2.42 -0.30 -3.63
CA VAL A 63 3.67 -0.99 -3.34
C VAL A 63 3.46 -1.90 -2.12
N LEU A 64 3.99 -3.12 -2.19
CA LEU A 64 4.04 -4.07 -1.09
C LEU A 64 5.49 -4.25 -0.63
N ILE A 65 5.78 -3.78 0.58
CA ILE A 65 7.08 -4.01 1.25
C ILE A 65 6.97 -5.34 2.00
N ARG A 66 7.80 -6.33 1.65
CA ARG A 66 7.67 -7.71 2.15
C ARG A 66 9.03 -8.30 2.51
N GLY A 67 9.06 -9.11 3.57
CA GLY A 67 10.24 -9.88 3.96
C GLY A 67 11.21 -9.15 4.88
N PHE A 68 10.87 -7.93 5.32
CA PHE A 68 11.59 -7.21 6.37
C PHE A 68 11.06 -7.58 7.75
N GLN A 69 11.89 -7.40 8.77
CA GLN A 69 11.59 -7.65 10.18
C GLN A 69 10.80 -6.45 10.75
N VAL A 70 9.49 -6.48 10.55
CA VAL A 70 8.54 -5.52 11.13
C VAL A 70 7.49 -6.33 11.89
N ASN A 71 7.65 -6.42 13.21
CA ASN A 71 6.98 -7.43 14.03
C ASN A 71 5.78 -6.90 14.80
N ASP A 72 5.71 -5.59 15.03
CA ASP A 72 4.66 -4.97 15.82
C ASP A 72 4.24 -3.60 15.27
N ALA A 73 3.25 -2.99 15.91
CA ALA A 73 2.70 -1.71 15.50
C ALA A 73 3.71 -0.55 15.63
N PRO A 74 4.50 -0.42 16.73
CA PRO A 74 5.59 0.56 16.80
C PRO A 74 6.63 0.44 15.68
N GLU A 75 7.09 -0.76 15.35
CA GLU A 75 8.04 -0.99 14.26
C GLU A 75 7.44 -0.63 12.90
N PHE A 76 6.17 -0.98 12.67
CA PHE A 76 5.43 -0.58 11.47
C PHE A 76 5.34 0.95 11.37
N GLU A 77 4.95 1.63 12.45
CA GLU A 77 4.89 3.09 12.47
C GLU A 77 6.24 3.72 12.17
N CYS A 78 7.33 3.20 12.75
CA CYS A 78 8.69 3.67 12.51
C CYS A 78 9.08 3.58 11.03
N ALA A 79 8.79 2.43 10.38
CA ALA A 79 9.05 2.25 8.96
C ALA A 79 8.21 3.20 8.10
N ILE A 80 6.91 3.35 8.39
CA ILE A 80 6.05 4.24 7.61
C ILE A 80 6.42 5.70 7.83
N GLN A 81 6.83 6.13 9.03
CA GLN A 81 7.32 7.48 9.28
C GLN A 81 8.63 7.79 8.56
N SER A 82 9.49 6.77 8.41
CA SER A 82 10.70 6.87 7.61
C SER A 82 10.39 7.16 6.13
N LEU A 83 9.30 6.61 5.61
CA LEU A 83 8.80 6.92 4.26
C LEU A 83 7.98 8.22 4.20
N GLN A 84 7.12 8.50 5.19
CA GLN A 84 6.24 9.67 5.24
C GLN A 84 6.29 10.31 6.64
N PRO A 85 7.04 11.41 6.84
CA PRO A 85 7.28 11.99 8.15
C PRO A 85 6.09 12.85 8.62
N SER A 86 5.20 13.21 7.70
CA SER A 86 4.00 14.01 7.94
C SER A 86 2.74 13.14 7.89
N LEU A 87 2.68 12.09 8.73
CA LEU A 87 1.46 11.31 8.91
C LEU A 87 0.38 12.14 9.62
N SER A 88 -0.87 11.84 9.29
CA SER A 88 -2.05 12.45 9.92
C SER A 88 -2.72 11.43 10.83
N ASP A 89 -2.99 11.81 12.07
CA ASP A 89 -3.85 11.09 13.02
C ASP A 89 -5.32 11.54 12.93
N SER A 90 -5.63 12.52 12.08
CA SER A 90 -7.00 12.99 11.83
C SER A 90 -7.75 12.00 10.95
N TYR A 91 -8.47 11.08 11.59
CA TYR A 91 -9.39 10.17 10.92
C TYR A 91 -10.81 10.76 10.87
N ARG A 92 -11.36 10.86 9.66
CA ARG A 92 -12.70 11.44 9.39
C ARG A 92 -13.66 10.43 8.74
N GLY A 93 -13.35 9.15 8.86
CA GLY A 93 -14.20 8.07 8.36
C GLY A 93 -15.31 7.70 9.36
N THR A 94 -16.16 6.77 8.96
CA THR A 94 -17.37 6.40 9.70
C THR A 94 -17.20 5.20 10.61
N SER A 95 -16.20 4.34 10.35
CA SER A 95 -15.95 3.14 11.14
C SER A 95 -15.05 3.45 12.33
N PRO A 96 -15.38 3.03 13.57
CA PRO A 96 -14.51 3.25 14.72
C PRO A 96 -13.15 2.57 14.51
N ARG A 97 -12.09 3.18 15.04
CA ARG A 97 -10.73 2.64 15.01
C ARG A 97 -10.10 2.79 16.39
N SER A 98 -9.31 1.80 16.79
CA SER A 98 -8.53 1.85 18.03
C SER A 98 -7.05 2.07 17.70
N VAL A 99 -6.39 2.98 18.40
CA VAL A 99 -4.95 3.18 18.27
C VAL A 99 -4.21 1.98 18.87
N PHE A 100 -3.13 1.53 18.22
CA PHE A 100 -2.28 0.50 18.79
C PHE A 100 -1.39 1.07 19.89
N ALA A 101 -1.17 0.30 20.97
CA ALA A 101 -0.34 0.73 22.08
C ALA A 101 1.09 1.05 21.61
N GLY A 102 1.66 2.15 22.11
CA GLY A 102 3.00 2.60 21.73
C GLY A 102 3.10 3.32 20.37
N THR A 103 1.95 3.61 19.73
CA THR A 103 1.89 4.27 18.43
C THR A 103 1.03 5.54 18.49
N LYS A 104 1.24 6.45 17.54
CA LYS A 104 0.43 7.68 17.38
C LYS A 104 -0.45 7.64 16.13
N TYR A 105 0.01 6.99 15.06
CA TYR A 105 -0.57 7.02 13.72
C TYR A 105 -1.04 5.64 13.24
N THR A 106 -0.82 4.58 14.03
CA THR A 106 -1.20 3.22 13.68
C THR A 106 -2.50 2.83 14.38
N PHE A 107 -3.52 2.53 13.58
CA PHE A 107 -4.87 2.23 14.05
C PHE A 107 -5.35 0.89 13.53
N SER A 108 -6.30 0.27 14.24
CA SER A 108 -7.01 -0.91 13.76
C SER A 108 -7.74 -0.61 12.44
N ALA A 109 -7.90 -1.66 11.62
CA ALA A 109 -8.83 -1.62 10.50
C ALA A 109 -10.29 -1.57 10.99
N ALA A 110 -11.23 -1.40 10.07
CA ALA A 110 -12.65 -1.45 10.39
C ALA A 110 -13.03 -2.86 10.87
N ASP A 111 -13.74 -2.95 11.99
CA ASP A 111 -14.32 -4.20 12.48
C ASP A 111 -15.54 -4.57 11.60
N ALA A 112 -15.30 -5.38 10.58
CA ALA A 112 -16.35 -6.05 9.81
C ALA A 112 -16.42 -7.53 10.24
N PRO A 113 -17.61 -8.16 10.25
CA PRO A 113 -17.68 -9.59 10.51
C PRO A 113 -16.91 -10.36 9.44
N VAL A 114 -16.15 -11.38 9.86
CA VAL A 114 -15.16 -12.11 9.02
C VAL A 114 -15.74 -12.67 7.72
N ASN A 115 -17.04 -12.94 7.67
CA ASN A 115 -17.75 -13.52 6.54
C ASN A 115 -18.35 -12.48 5.56
N TYR A 116 -18.16 -11.18 5.80
CA TYR A 116 -18.67 -10.12 4.92
C TYR A 116 -17.56 -9.51 4.08
N PRO A 117 -17.60 -9.67 2.74
CA PRO A 117 -16.65 -8.99 1.87
C PRO A 117 -16.88 -7.49 1.92
N ILE A 118 -15.80 -6.73 2.07
CA ILE A 118 -15.84 -5.28 1.94
C ILE A 118 -15.77 -4.95 0.45
N ALA A 119 -16.79 -4.22 -0.05
CA ALA A 119 -16.84 -3.83 -1.46
C ALA A 119 -15.66 -2.92 -1.81
N GLN A 120 -15.20 -2.99 -3.06
CA GLN A 120 -14.13 -2.12 -3.57
C GLN A 120 -14.55 -0.65 -3.51
N HIS A 121 -13.70 0.20 -2.94
CA HIS A 121 -13.94 1.63 -2.81
C HIS A 121 -12.62 2.40 -2.65
N CYS A 122 -12.66 3.70 -2.95
CA CYS A 122 -11.59 4.62 -2.57
C CYS A 122 -11.86 5.16 -1.15
N GLU A 123 -10.85 5.07 -0.28
CA GLU A 123 -10.93 5.48 1.13
C GLU A 123 -11.46 6.91 1.26
N MET A 124 -12.54 7.07 2.03
CA MET A 124 -13.16 8.37 2.34
C MET A 124 -13.44 9.27 1.12
N SER A 125 -13.75 8.69 -0.04
CA SER A 125 -14.06 9.43 -1.29
C SER A 125 -15.25 10.41 -1.21
N PHE A 126 -16.05 10.34 -0.13
CA PHE A 126 -17.11 11.30 0.17
C PHE A 126 -16.61 12.60 0.83
N LEU A 127 -15.34 12.68 1.25
CA LEU A 127 -14.74 13.90 1.79
C LEU A 127 -14.30 14.83 0.67
N GLN A 128 -14.29 16.14 0.95
CA GLN A 128 -13.76 17.15 0.01
C GLN A 128 -12.26 16.94 -0.28
N SER A 129 -11.50 16.48 0.72
CA SER A 129 -10.07 16.21 0.63
C SER A 129 -9.79 14.82 1.21
N PRO A 130 -9.99 13.74 0.43
CA PRO A 130 -9.69 12.39 0.87
C PRO A 130 -8.17 12.17 1.05
N PRO A 131 -7.75 11.14 1.81
CA PRO A 131 -6.35 10.80 1.94
C PRO A 131 -5.77 10.40 0.58
N LYS A 132 -4.54 10.83 0.31
CA LYS A 132 -3.84 10.52 -0.96
C LYS A 132 -3.17 9.15 -0.94
N GLN A 133 -2.82 8.67 0.24
CA GLN A 133 -2.13 7.41 0.47
C GLN A 133 -2.70 6.76 1.72
N LEU A 134 -2.69 5.43 1.75
CA LEU A 134 -3.10 4.61 2.88
C LEU A 134 -2.04 3.51 3.07
N TYR A 135 -1.70 3.23 4.32
CA TYR A 135 -0.67 2.26 4.69
C TYR A 135 -1.31 1.14 5.50
N PHE A 136 -1.06 -0.10 5.09
CA PHE A 136 -1.54 -1.30 5.79
C PHE A 136 -0.35 -2.11 6.30
N GLY A 137 -0.42 -2.56 7.55
CA GLY A 137 0.54 -3.47 8.18
C GLY A 137 -0.15 -4.77 8.58
N CYS A 138 0.43 -5.91 8.18
CA CYS A 138 -0.03 -7.23 8.61
C CYS A 138 0.72 -7.64 9.88
N LEU A 139 0.17 -7.31 11.06
CA LEU A 139 0.75 -7.71 12.35
C LEU A 139 0.45 -9.17 12.71
N GLN A 140 -0.66 -9.69 12.19
CA GLN A 140 -1.07 -11.08 12.36
C GLN A 140 -1.70 -11.57 11.07
N GLU A 141 -1.10 -12.60 10.49
CA GLU A 141 -1.65 -13.26 9.31
C GLU A 141 -2.95 -14.02 9.63
N SER A 142 -3.81 -14.16 8.62
CA SER A 142 -5.02 -14.95 8.74
C SER A 142 -4.68 -16.43 8.98
N ARG A 143 -5.34 -17.05 9.97
CA ARG A 143 -5.15 -18.48 10.29
C ARG A 143 -5.85 -19.42 9.30
N THR A 144 -6.73 -18.88 8.46
CA THR A 144 -7.50 -19.62 7.46
C THR A 144 -7.43 -18.89 6.13
N VAL A 145 -7.85 -19.55 5.04
CA VAL A 145 -8.00 -18.90 3.74
C VAL A 145 -8.89 -17.66 3.85
N GLY A 146 -8.52 -16.57 3.18
CA GLY A 146 -9.20 -15.29 3.25
C GLY A 146 -8.47 -14.26 4.11
N GLY A 147 -9.10 -13.09 4.28
CA GLY A 147 -8.53 -11.96 5.03
C GLY A 147 -7.56 -11.11 4.21
N GLU A 148 -7.40 -11.38 2.92
CA GLU A 148 -6.60 -10.52 2.06
C GLU A 148 -7.27 -9.15 1.86
N THR A 149 -6.44 -8.11 1.80
CA THR A 149 -6.90 -6.79 1.34
C THR A 149 -6.81 -6.75 -0.19
N ALA A 150 -7.93 -6.97 -0.85
CA ALA A 150 -8.00 -6.97 -2.31
C ALA A 150 -7.80 -5.56 -2.88
N LEU A 151 -6.84 -5.41 -3.80
CA LEU A 151 -6.54 -4.16 -4.49
C LEU A 151 -7.22 -4.11 -5.85
N CYS A 152 -7.62 -2.91 -6.28
CA CYS A 152 -8.23 -2.66 -7.58
C CYS A 152 -7.63 -1.40 -8.23
N ASP A 153 -7.22 -1.50 -9.50
CA ASP A 153 -6.81 -0.33 -10.29
C ASP A 153 -8.03 0.40 -10.85
N PHE A 154 -8.50 1.41 -10.10
CA PHE A 154 -9.64 2.23 -10.51
C PHE A 154 -9.39 3.06 -11.79
N ARG A 155 -8.13 3.26 -12.21
CA ARG A 155 -7.81 3.88 -13.52
C ARG A 155 -8.24 2.93 -14.63
N SER A 156 -7.86 1.66 -14.50
CA SER A 156 -8.27 0.61 -15.46
C SER A 156 -9.79 0.41 -15.46
N VAL A 157 -10.44 0.45 -14.29
CA VAL A 157 -11.91 0.41 -14.21
C VAL A 157 -12.52 1.56 -15.02
N ALA A 158 -12.05 2.80 -14.81
CA ALA A 158 -12.57 3.97 -15.52
C ALA A 158 -12.34 3.93 -17.04
N GLU A 159 -11.23 3.33 -17.49
CA GLU A 159 -10.94 3.10 -18.91
C GLU A 159 -11.84 2.04 -19.54
N GLN A 160 -12.24 1.02 -18.78
CA GLN A 160 -13.10 -0.07 -19.24
C GLN A 160 -14.60 0.25 -19.17
N LEU A 161 -15.00 1.33 -18.49
CA LEU A 161 -16.40 1.77 -18.46
C LEU A 161 -16.89 2.12 -19.87
N ASP A 162 -18.15 1.78 -20.15
CA ASP A 162 -18.82 2.21 -21.38
C ASP A 162 -18.70 3.74 -21.55
N GLY A 163 -18.34 4.17 -22.76
CA GLY A 163 -18.05 5.58 -23.03
C GLY A 163 -19.23 6.52 -22.78
N SER A 164 -20.48 6.06 -22.93
CA SER A 164 -21.67 6.86 -22.61
C SER A 164 -21.85 7.00 -21.09
N LEU A 165 -21.57 5.94 -20.34
CA LEU A 165 -21.63 5.95 -18.88
C LEU A 165 -20.51 6.82 -18.28
N ARG A 166 -19.29 6.72 -18.81
CA ARG A 166 -18.16 7.56 -18.39
C ARG A 166 -18.45 9.05 -18.58
N LYS A 167 -18.94 9.45 -19.76
CA LYS A 167 -19.36 10.85 -20.03
C LYS A 167 -20.48 11.33 -19.09
N LYS A 168 -21.41 10.44 -18.74
CA LYS A 168 -22.48 10.75 -17.78
C LYS A 168 -21.91 11.05 -16.38
N PHE A 169 -20.87 10.34 -15.94
CA PHE A 169 -20.19 10.67 -14.68
C PHE A 169 -19.41 11.98 -14.78
N GLU A 170 -18.63 12.19 -15.83
CA GLU A 170 -17.81 13.41 -16.02
C GLU A 170 -18.63 14.70 -16.14
N SER A 171 -19.87 14.61 -16.63
CA SER A 171 -20.78 15.77 -16.76
C SER A 171 -21.49 16.17 -15.45
N LYS A 172 -21.41 15.33 -14.41
CA LYS A 172 -21.96 15.65 -13.09
C LYS A 172 -20.82 16.21 -12.22
N LYS A 173 -20.98 17.48 -11.82
CA LYS A 173 -20.16 18.11 -10.77
C LYS A 173 -20.85 17.95 -9.43
#